data_AF-A0A4S0I6R9-F1
#
_entry.id   AF-A0A4S0I6R9-F1
#
_cell.length_a   1.000
_cell.length_b   1.000
_cell.length_c   1.000
_cell.angle_alpha   90.00
_cell.angle_beta   90.00
_cell.angle_gamma   90.00
#
_symmetry.space_group_name_H-M   'P 1'
#
loop_
_entity.id
_entity.type
_entity.pdbx_description
1 polymer ?
#
loop_
_entity_poly.entity_id
_entity_poly.type
_entity_poly.pdbx_seq_one_letter_code
_entity_poly.pdbx_strand_id
1 'polypeptide(L)'
;MANKSVFATFAGKLLPPADARNHEGAQAYRLSPEQALAQLAATGTFNATFYAEPREQLDEVLKLAWQVEPAFLAKTAVHAFEQGYMK
;
A
#
# COMPACT_ATOMS: atom_id res chain seq x y z
N MET A 1 20.56 24.65 -3.84
CA MET A 1 21.02 23.56 -4.72
C MET A 1 21.40 22.38 -3.83
N ALA A 2 20.91 21.17 -4.08
CA ALA A 2 21.23 20.00 -3.24
C ALA A 2 22.74 19.67 -3.31
N ASN A 3 23.34 19.31 -2.17
CA ASN A 3 24.76 18.98 -2.12
C ASN A 3 25.02 17.64 -2.83
N LYS A 4 25.63 17.71 -4.01
CA LYS A 4 25.89 16.53 -4.83
C LYS A 4 26.84 15.54 -4.16
N SER A 5 27.65 15.89 -3.16
CA SER A 5 28.47 14.89 -2.43
C SER A 5 27.67 14.05 -1.44
N VAL A 6 26.58 14.61 -0.88
CA VAL A 6 25.69 13.92 0.07
C VAL A 6 24.62 13.12 -0.66
N PHE A 7 24.16 13.62 -1.82
CA PHE A 7 23.10 13.00 -2.62
C PHE A 7 23.58 12.30 -3.90
N ALA A 8 24.90 12.19 -4.14
CA ALA A 8 25.43 11.36 -5.24
C ALA A 8 25.51 9.90 -4.82
N THR A 9 24.44 9.15 -5.07
CA THR A 9 24.52 7.70 -5.06
C THR A 9 24.52 7.21 -6.50
N PHE A 10 25.72 6.87 -7.00
CA PHE A 10 25.86 5.98 -8.17
C PHE A 10 25.03 4.69 -7.97
N ALA A 11 24.86 4.26 -6.71
CA ALA A 11 23.97 3.18 -6.31
C ALA A 11 22.51 3.38 -6.75
N GLY A 12 22.01 4.62 -6.85
CA GLY A 12 20.65 4.91 -7.31
C GLY A 12 20.39 4.47 -8.75
N LYS A 13 21.42 4.36 -9.60
CA LYS A 13 21.30 3.82 -10.96
C LYS A 13 21.20 2.29 -11.01
N LEU A 14 21.55 1.61 -9.92
CA LEU A 14 21.49 0.15 -9.79
C LEU A 14 20.19 -0.31 -9.12
N LEU A 15 19.43 0.60 -8.52
CA LEU A 15 18.14 0.29 -7.91
C LEU A 15 17.06 0.19 -9.00
N PRO A 16 16.02 -0.65 -8.78
CA PRO A 16 14.86 -0.68 -9.66
C PRO A 16 14.26 0.72 -9.83
N PRO A 17 13.87 1.11 -11.05
CA PRO A 17 13.16 2.36 -11.25
C PRO A 17 11.79 2.32 -10.56
N ALA A 18 11.31 3.49 -10.15
CA ALA A 18 9.92 3.65 -9.74
C ALA A 18 8.97 3.14 -10.82
N ASP A 19 8.02 2.30 -10.43
CA ASP A 19 7.07 1.61 -11.32
C ASP A 19 5.62 2.09 -11.12
N ALA A 20 5.43 3.11 -10.27
CA ALA A 20 4.14 3.72 -9.98
C ALA A 20 4.25 5.25 -9.85
N ARG A 21 3.08 5.88 -9.78
CA ARG A 21 2.93 7.25 -9.30
C ARG A 21 1.96 7.27 -8.13
N ASN A 22 2.20 8.13 -7.14
CA ASN A 22 1.28 8.35 -6.04
C ASN A 22 0.11 9.27 -6.48
N HIS A 23 -0.80 9.59 -5.54
CA HIS A 23 -1.96 10.46 -5.79
C HIS A 23 -1.59 11.88 -6.26
N GLU A 24 -0.39 12.36 -5.94
CA GLU A 24 0.15 13.66 -6.38
C GLU A 24 0.95 13.57 -7.70
N GLY A 25 0.94 12.40 -8.35
CA GLY A 25 1.64 12.17 -9.61
C GLY A 25 3.17 12.07 -9.51
N ALA A 26 3.72 12.03 -8.29
CA ALA A 26 5.15 11.84 -8.04
C ALA A 26 5.55 10.35 -8.13
N GLN A 27 6.83 10.08 -8.39
CA GLN A 27 7.37 8.73 -8.53
C GLN A 27 7.19 7.91 -7.24
N ALA A 28 6.72 6.68 -7.39
CA ALA A 28 6.46 5.75 -6.29
C ALA A 28 6.72 4.29 -6.72
N TYR A 29 6.65 3.38 -5.75
CA TYR A 29 6.76 1.94 -6.00
C TYR A 29 5.44 1.25 -5.67
N ARG A 30 4.99 0.32 -6.52
CA ARG A 30 3.78 -0.46 -6.25
C ARG A 30 4.02 -1.43 -5.10
N LEU A 31 3.04 -1.53 -4.22
CA LEU A 31 2.93 -2.64 -3.29
C LEU A 31 2.48 -3.90 -4.04
N SER A 32 2.94 -5.07 -3.59
CA SER A 32 2.30 -6.33 -4.01
C SER A 32 0.86 -6.38 -3.51
N PRO A 33 -0.03 -7.19 -4.12
CA PRO A 33 -1.40 -7.35 -3.62
C PRO A 33 -1.48 -7.74 -2.15
N GLU A 34 -0.58 -8.62 -1.68
CA GLU A 34 -0.47 -9.02 -0.27
C GLU A 34 -0.09 -7.85 0.63
N GLN A 35 0.91 -7.07 0.22
CA GLN A 35 1.36 -5.90 0.97
C GLN A 35 0.28 -4.83 1.07
N ALA A 36 -0.40 -4.55 -0.04
CA ALA A 36 -1.50 -3.59 -0.09
C ALA A 36 -2.68 -4.04 0.77
N LEU A 37 -3.08 -5.31 0.71
CA LEU A 37 -4.16 -5.85 1.52
C LEU A 37 -3.82 -5.82 3.01
N ALA A 38 -2.60 -6.22 3.37
CA ALA A 38 -2.13 -6.15 4.76
C ALA A 38 -2.08 -4.72 5.28
N GLN A 39 -1.67 -3.75 4.45
CA GLN A 39 -1.69 -2.34 4.81
C GLN A 39 -3.12 -1.86 5.10
N LEU A 40 -4.08 -2.15 4.21
CA LEU A 40 -5.48 -1.77 4.43
C LEU A 40 -6.06 -2.44 5.69
N ALA A 41 -5.76 -3.71 5.94
CA ALA A 41 -6.15 -4.39 7.18
C ALA A 41 -5.59 -3.68 8.43
N ALA A 42 -4.30 -3.31 8.41
CA ALA A 42 -3.62 -2.70 9.54
C ALA A 42 -3.97 -1.21 9.75
N THR A 43 -4.13 -0.42 8.67
CA THR A 43 -4.23 1.04 8.74
C THR A 43 -5.52 1.63 8.17
N GLY A 44 -6.29 0.86 7.39
CA GLY A 44 -7.56 1.32 6.83
C GLY A 44 -8.55 1.71 7.93
N THR A 45 -9.47 2.61 7.64
CA THR A 45 -10.43 3.11 8.65
C THR A 45 -11.88 2.99 8.20
N PHE A 46 -12.12 2.59 6.95
CA PHE A 46 -13.43 2.64 6.28
C PHE A 46 -14.16 3.98 6.47
N ASN A 47 -13.37 5.05 6.58
CA ASN A 47 -13.81 6.43 6.66
C ASN A 47 -13.10 7.24 5.57
N ALA A 48 -13.60 8.44 5.28
CA ALA A 48 -12.94 9.35 4.37
C ALA A 48 -11.53 9.69 4.89
N THR A 49 -10.56 9.60 3.99
CA THR A 49 -9.17 10.00 4.21
C THR A 49 -8.82 11.11 3.25
N PHE A 50 -7.58 11.64 3.32
CA PHE A 50 -7.17 12.72 2.44
C PHE A 50 -7.26 12.38 0.95
N TYR A 51 -7.05 11.11 0.57
CA TYR A 51 -6.99 10.68 -0.84
C TYR A 51 -8.04 9.65 -1.25
N ALA A 52 -8.88 9.18 -0.32
CA ALA A 52 -9.83 8.11 -0.61
C ALA A 52 -11.08 8.20 0.26
N GLU A 53 -12.22 7.94 -0.37
CA GLU A 53 -13.53 7.81 0.25
C GLU A 53 -13.76 6.39 0.81
N PRO A 54 -14.72 6.20 1.75
CA PRO A 54 -15.00 4.89 2.35
C PRO A 54 -15.30 3.79 1.33
N ARG A 55 -16.06 4.13 0.27
CA ARG A 55 -16.45 3.17 -0.77
C ARG A 55 -15.25 2.74 -1.62
N GLU A 56 -14.35 3.66 -1.93
CA GLU A 56 -13.14 3.37 -2.69
C GLU A 56 -12.21 2.43 -1.92
N GLN A 57 -12.11 2.60 -0.60
CA GLN A 57 -11.36 1.66 0.26
C GLN A 57 -11.98 0.26 0.25
N LEU A 58 -13.31 0.14 0.30
CA LEU A 58 -13.99 -1.15 0.23
C LEU A 58 -13.75 -1.83 -1.13
N ASP A 59 -13.90 -1.08 -2.22
CA ASP A 59 -13.69 -1.59 -3.58
C ASP A 59 -12.24 -2.09 -3.75
N GLU A 60 -11.26 -1.37 -3.22
CA GLU A 60 -9.86 -1.80 -3.26
C GLU A 60 -9.59 -3.05 -2.41
N VAL A 61 -10.18 -3.17 -1.22
CA VAL A 61 -10.10 -4.40 -0.40
C VAL A 61 -10.65 -5.60 -1.17
N LEU A 62 -11.82 -5.47 -1.78
CA LEU A 62 -12.44 -6.55 -2.56
C LEU A 62 -11.57 -6.93 -3.75
N LYS A 63 -11.07 -5.94 -4.49
CA LYS A 63 -10.17 -6.16 -5.64
C LYS A 63 -8.88 -6.88 -5.23
N LEU A 64 -8.28 -6.52 -4.09
CA LEU A 64 -7.06 -7.14 -3.60
C LEU A 64 -7.31 -8.55 -3.06
N ALA A 65 -8.45 -8.79 -2.42
CA ALA A 65 -8.82 -10.12 -1.92
C ALA A 65 -8.87 -11.18 -3.04
N TRP A 66 -9.23 -10.79 -4.26
CA TRP A 66 -9.24 -11.68 -5.43
C TRP A 66 -7.87 -11.91 -6.07
N GLN A 67 -6.83 -11.18 -5.65
CA GLN A 67 -5.48 -11.25 -6.23
C GLN A 67 -4.47 -11.96 -5.34
N VAL A 68 -4.86 -12.35 -4.12
CA VAL A 68 -3.98 -13.00 -3.14
C VAL A 68 -4.39 -14.45 -2.93
N GLU A 69 -3.44 -15.26 -2.47
CA GLU A 69 -3.71 -16.65 -2.10
C GLU A 69 -4.78 -16.75 -0.99
N PRO A 70 -5.73 -17.71 -1.07
CA PRO A 70 -6.80 -17.84 -0.09
C PRO A 70 -6.31 -17.98 1.35
N ALA A 71 -5.17 -18.65 1.56
CA ALA A 71 -4.57 -18.80 2.88
C ALA A 71 -4.05 -17.46 3.46
N PHE A 72 -3.56 -16.55 2.62
CA PHE A 72 -3.12 -15.22 3.03
C PHE A 72 -4.33 -14.34 3.36
N LEU A 73 -5.36 -14.38 2.50
CA LEU A 73 -6.63 -13.67 2.73
C LEU A 73 -7.25 -14.07 4.07
N ALA A 74 -7.35 -15.37 4.34
CA ALA A 74 -7.94 -15.88 5.58
C ALA A 74 -7.16 -15.41 6.82
N LYS A 75 -5.83 -15.49 6.81
CA LYS A 75 -4.99 -14.99 7.92
C LYS A 75 -5.13 -13.48 8.12
N THR A 76 -5.19 -12.73 7.03
CA THR A 76 -5.34 -11.27 7.07
C THR A 76 -6.69 -10.87 7.65
N ALA A 77 -7.77 -11.57 7.28
CA ALA A 77 -9.10 -11.35 7.82
C ALA A 77 -9.16 -11.65 9.33
N VAL A 78 -8.56 -12.76 9.78
CA VAL A 78 -8.46 -13.09 11.21
C VAL A 78 -7.68 -12.01 11.96
N HIS A 79 -6.53 -11.58 11.43
CA HIS A 79 -5.74 -10.52 12.05
C HIS A 79 -6.49 -9.19 12.14
N ALA A 80 -7.19 -8.79 11.08
CA ALA A 80 -8.01 -7.59 11.07
C ALA A 80 -9.15 -7.66 12.10
N PHE A 81 -9.78 -8.82 12.26
CA PHE A 81 -10.81 -9.01 13.28
C PHE A 81 -10.26 -8.92 14.71
N GLU A 82 -9.12 -9.57 14.97
CA GLU A 82 -8.53 -9.64 16.31
C GLU A 82 -7.85 -8.32 16.73
N GLN A 83 -7.19 -7.63 15.78
CA GLN A 83 -6.28 -6.51 16.05
C GLN A 83 -6.64 -5.23 15.29
N GLY A 84 -7.74 -5.21 14.53
CA GLY A 84 -8.17 -4.04 13.77
C GLY A 84 -8.88 -2.96 14.60
N TYR A 85 -9.19 -3.22 15.87
CA TYR A 85 -9.82 -2.29 16.81
C TYR A 85 -11.13 -1.66 16.29
N MET A 86 -12.04 -2.49 15.78
CA MET A 86 -13.39 -2.11 15.29
C MET A 86 -13.41 -1.31 13.97
N LYS A 87 -12.62 -1.77 13.01
CA LYS A 87 -12.93 -1.57 11.59
C LYS A 87 -13.92 -2.61 11.11
#